data_AF-A0A2U2AJS5-F1
#
_entry.id   AF-A0A2U2AJS5-F1
#
_cell.length_a   1.000
_cell.length_b   1.000
_cell.length_c   1.000
_cell.angle_alpha   90.00
_cell.angle_beta   90.00
_cell.angle_gamma   90.00
#
_symmetry.space_group_name_H-M   'P 1'
#
loop_
_entity.id
_entity.type
_entity.pdbx_description
1 polymer ?
#
loop_
_entity_poly.entity_id
_entity_poly.type
_entity_poly.pdbx_seq_one_letter_code
_entity_poly.pdbx_strand_id
1 'polypeptide(L)'
;MKKFIKSRLIKADLIEIDSDLSKNGIKNMSSMVMIKYALVTIANLVDFESTLRSLYKENPHLSHEYKKTSKEFDFGKYLRNKFIGHIKDELLEKAIEWRPEILYAIQRTNEQDVMFVYNLYILETAINTYINADGEHKVFDSETDLFYPPDTTRFLIFITTIVRSGIHFMTLVGDVLLKDIDILDPDNKDLMHWLRAGETEFEYIRK
;
A
#
# COMPACT_ATOMS: atom_id res chain seq x y z
N MET A 1 13.31 6.89 18.21
CA MET A 1 12.50 8.00 17.68
C MET A 1 12.12 7.89 16.19
N LYS A 2 13.04 8.06 15.21
CA LYS A 2 12.67 8.11 13.77
C LYS A 2 11.86 6.91 13.27
N LYS A 3 12.29 5.68 13.60
CA LYS A 3 11.56 4.44 13.25
C LYS A 3 10.16 4.39 13.87
N PHE A 4 10.00 4.89 15.10
CA PHE A 4 8.71 4.94 15.78
C PHE A 4 7.76 5.92 15.09
N ILE A 5 8.22 7.13 14.77
CA ILE A 5 7.41 8.09 14.01
C ILE A 5 6.98 7.48 12.67
N LYS A 6 7.92 6.84 11.96
CA LYS A 6 7.62 6.16 10.69
C LYS A 6 6.57 5.05 10.84
N SER A 7 6.66 4.20 11.87
CA SER A 7 5.66 3.16 12.09
C SER A 7 4.28 3.74 12.43
N ARG A 8 4.22 4.84 13.19
CA ARG A 8 2.96 5.52 13.54
C ARG A 8 2.31 6.20 12.34
N LEU A 9 3.09 6.84 11.46
CA LEU A 9 2.58 7.43 10.21
C LEU A 9 1.96 6.36 9.30
N ILE A 10 2.71 5.29 9.01
CA ILE A 10 2.21 4.18 8.19
C ILE A 10 0.96 3.56 8.81
N LYS A 11 0.95 3.35 10.13
CA LYS A 11 -0.23 2.82 10.84
C LYS A 11 -1.45 3.74 10.69
N ALA A 12 -1.26 5.06 10.86
CA ALA A 12 -2.35 6.03 10.77
C ALA A 12 -2.97 6.03 9.36
N ASP A 13 -2.14 6.03 8.32
CA ASP A 13 -2.60 5.90 6.93
C ASP A 13 -3.43 4.62 6.74
N LEU A 14 -2.93 3.47 7.21
CA LEU A 14 -3.63 2.20 7.06
C LEU A 14 -4.98 2.16 7.81
N ILE A 15 -5.08 2.80 8.98
CA ILE A 15 -6.33 2.90 9.74
C ILE A 15 -7.38 3.69 8.94
N GLU A 16 -6.99 4.82 8.35
CA GLU A 16 -7.91 5.62 7.55
C GLU A 16 -8.34 4.87 6.28
N ILE A 17 -7.40 4.17 5.63
CA ILE A 17 -7.68 3.31 4.48
C ILE A 17 -8.68 2.20 4.86
N ASP A 18 -8.49 1.49 5.97
CA ASP A 18 -9.40 0.43 6.42
C ASP A 18 -10.81 0.97 6.70
N SER A 19 -10.89 2.15 7.33
CA SER A 19 -12.14 2.86 7.61
C SER A 19 -12.90 3.21 6.33
N ASP A 20 -12.22 3.78 5.33
CA ASP A 20 -12.84 4.17 4.07
C ASP A 20 -13.27 2.95 3.24
N LEU A 21 -12.37 1.99 3.02
CA LEU A 21 -12.66 0.81 2.21
C LEU A 21 -13.81 -0.01 2.80
N SER A 22 -13.87 -0.14 4.13
CA SER A 22 -14.96 -0.86 4.82
C SER A 22 -16.33 -0.18 4.65
N LYS A 23 -16.36 1.15 4.52
CA LYS A 23 -17.62 1.92 4.35
C LYS A 23 -18.04 2.04 2.90
N ASN A 24 -17.07 2.27 2.01
CA ASN A 24 -17.33 2.73 0.65
C ASN A 24 -17.16 1.65 -0.43
N GLY A 25 -16.36 0.61 -0.17
CA GLY A 25 -16.04 -0.41 -1.17
C GLY A 25 -15.35 0.17 -2.42
N ILE A 26 -15.43 -0.56 -3.54
CA ILE A 26 -14.89 -0.15 -4.84
C ILE A 26 -16.05 0.17 -5.79
N LYS A 27 -16.31 1.45 -6.04
CA LYS A 27 -17.49 1.90 -6.80
C LYS A 27 -17.25 3.04 -7.78
N ASN A 28 -16.19 3.83 -7.60
CA ASN A 28 -15.89 5.02 -8.40
C ASN A 28 -14.41 5.44 -8.30
N MET A 29 -14.06 6.54 -8.97
CA MET A 29 -12.70 7.09 -8.93
C MET A 29 -12.18 7.39 -7.53
N SER A 30 -13.02 7.87 -6.60
CA SER A 30 -12.59 8.15 -5.22
C SER A 30 -12.15 6.86 -4.51
N SER A 31 -12.92 5.78 -4.64
CA SER A 31 -12.50 4.47 -4.10
C SER A 31 -11.24 3.94 -4.77
N MET A 32 -11.08 4.16 -6.08
CA MET A 32 -9.85 3.77 -6.80
C MET A 32 -8.62 4.53 -6.28
N VAL A 33 -8.75 5.83 -5.98
CA VAL A 33 -7.68 6.59 -5.33
C VAL A 33 -7.31 5.99 -3.98
N MET A 34 -8.29 5.53 -3.20
CA MET A 34 -8.05 4.87 -1.91
C MET A 34 -7.35 3.51 -2.06
N ILE A 35 -7.72 2.69 -3.05
CA ILE A 35 -6.96 1.47 -3.38
C ILE A 35 -5.50 1.82 -3.73
N LYS A 36 -5.30 2.84 -4.55
CA LYS A 36 -3.96 3.27 -4.92
C LYS A 36 -3.15 3.73 -3.71
N TYR A 37 -3.77 4.50 -2.82
CA TYR A 37 -3.14 4.93 -1.58
C TYR A 37 -2.81 3.74 -0.67
N ALA A 38 -3.70 2.75 -0.56
CA ALA A 38 -3.44 1.51 0.16
C ALA A 38 -2.18 0.80 -0.36
N LEU A 39 -2.06 0.62 -1.67
CA LEU A 39 -0.90 -0.02 -2.28
C LEU A 39 0.41 0.78 -2.07
N VAL A 40 0.35 2.11 -2.08
CA VAL A 40 1.48 2.98 -1.73
C VAL A 40 1.89 2.78 -0.26
N THR A 41 0.94 2.80 0.66
CA THR A 41 1.20 2.63 2.09
C THR A 41 1.75 1.25 2.41
N ILE A 42 1.25 0.20 1.74
CA ILE A 42 1.80 -1.16 1.85
C ILE A 42 3.23 -1.24 1.31
N ALA A 43 3.54 -0.61 0.17
CA ALA A 43 4.91 -0.55 -0.33
C ALA A 43 5.84 0.16 0.66
N ASN A 44 5.40 1.26 1.26
CA ASN A 44 6.14 1.97 2.32
C ASN A 44 6.37 1.10 3.56
N LEU A 45 5.37 0.28 3.95
CA LEU A 45 5.49 -0.69 5.03
C LEU A 45 6.56 -1.74 4.72
N VAL A 46 6.52 -2.33 3.53
CA VAL A 46 7.50 -3.35 3.10
C VAL A 46 8.92 -2.76 3.06
N ASP A 47 9.08 -1.57 2.50
CA ASP A 47 10.39 -0.89 2.47
C ASP A 47 10.88 -0.56 3.89
N PHE A 48 9.98 -0.15 4.77
CA PHE A 48 10.32 0.10 6.16
C PHE A 48 10.71 -1.17 6.91
N GLU A 49 9.99 -2.27 6.70
CA GLU A 49 10.26 -3.57 7.31
C GLU A 49 11.70 -4.01 7.10
N SER A 50 12.26 -3.78 5.90
CA SER A 50 13.64 -4.16 5.58
C SER A 50 14.68 -3.51 6.52
N THR A 51 14.33 -2.39 7.15
CA THR A 51 15.16 -1.65 8.11
C THR A 51 15.02 -2.13 9.56
N LEU A 52 14.11 -3.08 9.82
CA LEU A 52 13.77 -3.59 11.16
C LEU A 52 14.54 -4.85 11.56
N ARG A 53 15.45 -5.37 10.73
CA ARG A 53 16.21 -6.61 11.00
C ARG A 53 16.88 -6.64 12.38
N SER A 54 17.37 -5.51 12.89
CA SER A 54 17.97 -5.44 14.23
C SER A 54 16.94 -5.69 15.33
N LEU A 55 15.72 -5.15 15.19
CA LEU A 55 14.63 -5.35 16.16
C LEU A 55 14.21 -6.81 16.25
N TYR A 56 14.26 -7.56 15.15
CA TYR A 56 13.87 -8.97 15.15
C TYR A 56 14.79 -9.86 15.98
N LYS A 57 16.06 -9.48 16.15
CA LYS A 57 16.98 -10.25 17.00
C LYS A 57 16.53 -10.26 18.45
N GLU A 58 16.07 -9.11 18.94
CA GLU A 58 15.59 -8.92 20.31
C GLU A 58 14.11 -9.30 20.44
N ASN A 59 13.34 -9.20 19.34
CA ASN A 59 11.91 -9.43 19.31
C ASN A 59 11.52 -10.38 18.15
N PRO A 60 11.85 -11.70 18.21
CA PRO A 60 11.63 -12.63 17.11
C PRO A 60 10.17 -12.77 16.66
N HIS A 61 9.21 -12.52 17.57
CA HIS A 61 7.79 -12.53 17.29
C HIS A 61 7.41 -11.56 16.16
N LEU A 62 8.07 -10.40 16.04
CA LEU A 62 7.81 -9.44 14.97
C LEU A 62 8.07 -10.04 13.58
N SER A 63 9.18 -10.79 13.44
CA SER A 63 9.50 -11.47 12.18
C SER A 63 8.49 -12.57 11.88
N HIS A 64 8.03 -13.30 12.90
CA HIS A 64 7.01 -14.31 12.74
C HIS A 64 5.68 -13.70 12.25
N GLU A 65 5.23 -12.60 12.86
CA GLU A 65 4.00 -11.91 12.45
C GLU A 65 4.09 -11.35 11.03
N TYR A 66 5.20 -10.72 10.64
CA TYR A 66 5.37 -10.22 9.28
C TYR A 66 5.31 -11.35 8.24
N LYS A 67 5.96 -12.50 8.53
CA LYS A 67 6.02 -13.63 7.60
C LYS A 67 4.65 -14.19 7.24
N LYS A 68 3.65 -14.11 8.14
CA LYS A 68 2.28 -14.59 7.90
C LYS A 68 1.58 -13.93 6.71
N THR A 69 1.96 -12.69 6.36
CA THR A 69 1.36 -11.93 5.25
C THR A 69 2.41 -11.41 4.25
N SER A 70 3.63 -11.95 4.32
CA SER A 70 4.76 -11.45 3.52
C SER A 70 4.55 -11.58 2.02
N LYS A 71 3.97 -12.70 1.55
CA LYS A 71 3.69 -12.92 0.13
C LYS A 71 2.68 -11.92 -0.42
N GLU A 72 1.63 -11.65 0.36
CA GLU A 72 0.57 -10.71 0.02
C GLU A 72 1.08 -9.26 0.06
N PHE A 73 1.98 -8.93 1.00
CA PHE A 73 2.66 -7.64 1.03
C PHE A 73 3.56 -7.43 -0.19
N ASP A 74 4.33 -8.45 -0.57
CA ASP A 74 5.17 -8.40 -1.79
C ASP A 74 4.32 -8.19 -3.03
N PHE A 75 3.15 -8.85 -3.10
CA PHE A 75 2.20 -8.62 -4.18
C PHE A 75 1.61 -7.21 -4.17
N GLY A 76 1.21 -6.67 -3.01
CA GLY A 76 0.78 -5.28 -2.89
C GLY A 76 1.85 -4.29 -3.35
N LYS A 77 3.12 -4.52 -3.00
CA LYS A 77 4.26 -3.72 -3.46
C LYS A 77 4.49 -3.88 -4.98
N TYR A 78 4.32 -5.07 -5.52
CA TYR A 78 4.36 -5.31 -6.96
C TYR A 78 3.30 -4.49 -7.69
N LEU A 79 2.03 -4.57 -7.25
CA LEU A 79 0.93 -3.80 -7.81
C LEU A 79 1.23 -2.30 -7.74
N ARG A 80 1.71 -1.79 -6.60
CA ARG A 80 2.16 -0.40 -6.49
C ARG A 80 3.19 -0.05 -7.57
N ASN A 81 4.20 -0.89 -7.78
CA ASN A 81 5.29 -0.60 -8.70
C ASN A 81 4.91 -0.69 -10.19
N LYS A 82 3.90 -1.50 -10.53
CA LYS A 82 3.45 -1.68 -11.91
C LYS A 82 2.27 -0.78 -12.28
N PHE A 83 1.30 -0.63 -11.39
CA PHE A 83 0.05 0.11 -11.63
C PHE A 83 0.14 1.60 -11.25
N ILE A 84 0.91 1.97 -10.22
CA ILE A 84 0.84 3.32 -9.61
C ILE A 84 2.13 4.11 -9.75
N GLY A 85 3.28 3.46 -9.55
CA GLY A 85 4.57 4.15 -9.41
C GLY A 85 4.89 5.03 -10.62
N HIS A 86 4.77 4.44 -11.81
CA HIS A 86 4.74 5.14 -13.09
C HIS A 86 3.71 4.42 -13.97
N ILE A 87 3.03 5.17 -14.84
CA ILE A 87 2.21 4.58 -15.89
C ILE A 87 3.19 3.93 -16.88
N LYS A 88 3.21 2.60 -16.91
CA LYS A 88 4.14 1.84 -17.75
C LYS A 88 3.51 1.48 -19.07
N ASP A 89 4.17 1.82 -20.16
CA ASP A 89 3.69 1.54 -21.51
C ASP A 89 3.44 0.05 -21.71
N GLU A 90 4.32 -0.82 -21.21
CA GLU A 90 4.16 -2.28 -21.38
C GLU A 90 2.92 -2.82 -20.66
N LEU A 91 2.52 -2.19 -19.53
CA LEU A 91 1.29 -2.57 -18.83
C LEU A 91 0.06 -2.07 -19.60
N LEU A 92 0.12 -0.88 -20.18
CA LEU A 92 -0.96 -0.32 -20.98
C LEU A 92 -1.19 -1.12 -22.27
N GLU A 93 -0.12 -1.51 -22.95
CA GLU A 93 -0.17 -2.36 -24.14
C GLU A 93 -0.89 -3.68 -23.82
N LYS A 94 -0.50 -4.35 -22.73
CA LYS A 94 -1.18 -5.58 -22.27
C LYS A 94 -2.63 -5.34 -21.87
N ALA A 95 -2.94 -4.21 -21.26
CA ALA A 95 -4.31 -3.88 -20.90
C ALA A 95 -5.19 -3.66 -22.14
N ILE A 96 -4.65 -3.00 -23.19
CA ILE A 96 -5.34 -2.81 -24.47
C ILE A 96 -5.55 -4.13 -25.20
N GLU A 97 -4.55 -5.03 -25.19
CA GLU A 97 -4.67 -6.39 -25.74
C GLU A 97 -5.75 -7.20 -25.03
N TRP A 98 -5.78 -7.14 -23.69
CA TRP A 98 -6.72 -7.91 -22.86
C TRP A 98 -8.15 -7.33 -22.85
N ARG A 99 -8.26 -6.00 -22.85
CA ARG A 99 -9.53 -5.24 -22.74
C ARG A 99 -9.70 -4.30 -23.93
N PRO A 100 -10.10 -4.81 -25.11
CA PRO A 100 -10.30 -3.99 -26.30
C PRO A 100 -11.39 -2.91 -26.13
N GLU A 101 -12.25 -3.02 -25.11
CA GLU A 101 -13.21 -1.99 -24.69
C GLU A 101 -12.56 -0.63 -24.45
N ILE A 102 -11.28 -0.61 -24.07
CA ILE A 102 -10.49 0.62 -23.94
C ILE A 102 -10.53 1.41 -25.26
N LEU A 103 -10.34 0.76 -26.41
CA LEU A 103 -10.30 1.41 -27.72
C LEU A 103 -11.66 2.02 -28.09
N TYR A 104 -12.76 1.35 -27.74
CA TYR A 104 -14.11 1.81 -28.05
C TYR A 104 -14.58 2.96 -27.16
N ALA A 105 -13.98 3.14 -25.98
CA ALA A 105 -14.35 4.19 -25.03
C ALA A 105 -13.49 5.47 -25.13
N ILE A 106 -12.55 5.54 -26.08
CA ILE A 106 -11.52 6.60 -26.13
C ILE A 106 -12.09 8.02 -26.21
N GLN A 107 -13.24 8.19 -26.89
CA GLN A 107 -13.91 9.50 -27.05
C GLN A 107 -14.57 10.00 -25.75
N ARG A 108 -14.71 9.13 -24.74
CA ARG A 108 -15.40 9.41 -23.48
C ARG A 108 -14.44 9.53 -22.28
N THR A 109 -13.14 9.66 -22.54
CA THR A 109 -12.08 9.69 -21.49
C THR A 109 -12.11 10.95 -20.60
N ASN A 110 -12.92 11.96 -20.94
CA ASN A 110 -13.21 13.09 -20.05
C ASN A 110 -14.23 12.74 -18.95
N GLU A 111 -14.93 11.60 -19.06
CA GLU A 111 -15.90 11.13 -18.07
C GLU A 111 -15.21 10.33 -16.96
N GLN A 112 -15.40 10.71 -15.70
CA GLN A 112 -14.73 10.06 -14.56
C GLN A 112 -15.10 8.59 -14.40
N ASP A 113 -16.33 8.20 -14.73
CA ASP A 113 -16.77 6.80 -14.64
C ASP A 113 -16.07 5.92 -15.69
N VAL A 114 -15.79 6.47 -16.89
CA VAL A 114 -14.99 5.78 -17.91
C VAL A 114 -13.54 5.63 -17.43
N MET A 115 -12.98 6.67 -16.82
CA MET A 115 -11.63 6.58 -16.25
C MET A 115 -11.55 5.61 -15.07
N PHE A 116 -12.61 5.46 -14.29
CA PHE A 116 -12.70 4.43 -13.25
C PHE A 116 -12.62 3.03 -13.85
N VAL A 117 -13.39 2.76 -14.91
CA VAL A 117 -13.34 1.50 -15.66
C VAL A 117 -11.95 1.24 -16.23
N TYR A 118 -11.28 2.23 -16.81
CA TYR A 118 -9.89 2.08 -17.28
C TYR A 118 -8.94 1.70 -16.15
N ASN A 119 -9.09 2.31 -14.97
CA ASN A 119 -8.26 1.95 -13.83
C ASN A 119 -8.51 0.51 -13.36
N LEU A 120 -9.75 0.02 -13.41
CA LEU A 120 -10.05 -1.38 -13.11
C LEU A 120 -9.37 -2.31 -14.12
N TYR A 121 -9.46 -2.03 -15.42
CA TYR A 121 -8.79 -2.83 -16.44
C TYR A 121 -7.27 -2.88 -16.26
N ILE A 122 -6.63 -1.73 -16.03
CA ILE A 122 -5.17 -1.69 -15.85
C ILE A 122 -4.76 -2.38 -14.54
N LEU A 123 -5.53 -2.23 -13.46
CA LEU A 123 -5.30 -2.93 -12.20
C LEU A 123 -5.43 -4.45 -12.38
N GLU A 124 -6.47 -4.89 -13.08
CA GLU A 124 -6.69 -6.30 -13.39
C GLU A 124 -5.55 -6.88 -14.21
N THR A 125 -5.09 -6.18 -15.26
CA THR A 125 -3.90 -6.58 -16.02
C THR A 125 -2.66 -6.63 -15.13
N ALA A 126 -2.49 -5.69 -14.20
CA ALA A 126 -1.39 -5.74 -13.24
C ALA A 126 -1.48 -6.98 -12.34
N ILE A 127 -2.67 -7.35 -11.87
CA ILE A 127 -2.88 -8.59 -11.10
C ILE A 127 -2.49 -9.82 -11.95
N ASN A 128 -3.00 -9.91 -13.17
CA ASN A 128 -2.82 -11.07 -14.03
C ASN A 128 -1.38 -11.22 -14.56
N THR A 129 -0.58 -10.15 -14.56
CA THR A 129 0.85 -10.22 -14.90
C THR A 129 1.75 -10.67 -13.74
N TYR A 130 1.20 -10.89 -12.53
CA TYR A 130 1.96 -11.40 -11.38
C TYR A 130 2.07 -12.93 -11.37
N ILE A 131 2.76 -13.45 -12.37
CA ILE A 131 2.98 -14.88 -12.62
C ILE A 131 4.43 -15.30 -12.34
N ASN A 132 4.66 -16.59 -12.13
CA ASN A 132 5.99 -17.21 -12.03
C ASN A 132 6.56 -17.51 -13.43
N ALA A 133 7.77 -18.08 -13.49
CA ALA A 133 8.43 -18.42 -14.75
C ALA A 133 7.69 -19.50 -15.56
N ASP A 134 6.88 -20.33 -14.89
CA ASP A 134 6.08 -21.40 -15.48
C ASP A 134 4.71 -20.89 -15.97
N GLY A 135 4.40 -19.61 -15.75
CA GLY A 135 3.15 -18.97 -16.16
C GLY A 135 2.02 -19.06 -15.12
N GLU A 136 2.27 -19.64 -13.95
CA GLU A 136 1.26 -19.76 -12.88
C GLU A 136 1.20 -18.49 -12.03
N HIS A 137 0.00 -18.11 -11.62
CA HIS A 137 -0.21 -16.97 -10.74
C HIS A 137 0.37 -17.21 -9.33
N LYS A 138 1.03 -16.19 -8.78
CA LYS A 138 1.77 -16.32 -7.52
C LYS A 138 0.93 -16.16 -6.25
N VAL A 139 -0.30 -15.64 -6.37
CA VAL A 139 -1.16 -15.28 -5.23
C VAL A 139 -2.61 -15.74 -5.42
N PHE A 140 -3.20 -15.48 -6.58
CA PHE A 140 -4.53 -15.97 -6.90
C PHE A 140 -4.43 -17.25 -7.73
N ASP A 141 -5.35 -18.19 -7.53
CA ASP A 141 -5.28 -19.50 -8.20
C ASP A 141 -5.68 -19.45 -9.69
N SER A 142 -6.10 -18.29 -10.18
CA SER A 142 -6.57 -18.09 -11.55
C SER A 142 -6.39 -16.63 -11.97
N GLU A 143 -6.58 -16.38 -13.27
CA GLU A 143 -6.83 -15.04 -13.78
C GLU A 143 -7.96 -14.37 -12.98
N THR A 144 -7.86 -13.06 -12.84
CA THR A 144 -8.82 -12.19 -12.16
C THR A 144 -9.56 -11.38 -13.21
N ASP A 145 -10.89 -11.36 -13.12
CA ASP A 145 -11.77 -10.43 -13.82
C ASP A 145 -12.50 -9.56 -12.78
N LEU A 146 -12.15 -8.27 -12.66
CA LEU A 146 -12.74 -7.39 -11.65
C LEU A 146 -14.20 -7.01 -11.93
N PHE A 147 -14.75 -7.37 -13.09
CA PHE A 147 -16.18 -7.27 -13.39
C PHE A 147 -16.95 -8.55 -13.02
N TYR A 148 -16.25 -9.65 -12.74
CA TYR A 148 -16.84 -10.87 -12.22
C TYR A 148 -16.93 -10.82 -10.68
N PRO A 149 -18.14 -10.85 -10.08
CA PRO A 149 -18.30 -10.57 -8.64
C PRO A 149 -17.47 -11.43 -7.68
N PRO A 150 -17.27 -12.75 -7.92
CA PRO A 150 -16.37 -13.56 -7.09
C PRO A 150 -14.92 -13.08 -7.10
N ASP A 151 -14.42 -12.61 -8.23
CA ASP A 151 -13.05 -12.11 -8.38
C ASP A 151 -12.89 -10.73 -7.75
N THR A 152 -13.86 -9.85 -7.92
CA THR A 152 -13.91 -8.58 -7.19
C THR A 152 -13.89 -8.82 -5.68
N THR A 153 -14.65 -9.80 -5.20
CA THR A 153 -14.72 -10.17 -3.78
C THR A 153 -13.38 -10.73 -3.29
N ARG A 154 -12.76 -11.62 -4.06
CA ARG A 154 -11.42 -12.16 -3.76
C ARG A 154 -10.38 -11.04 -3.64
N PHE A 155 -10.39 -10.07 -4.56
CA PHE A 155 -9.49 -8.92 -4.50
C PHE A 155 -9.76 -8.00 -3.30
N LEU A 156 -11.03 -7.75 -2.98
CA LEU A 156 -11.42 -6.96 -1.79
C LEU A 156 -10.95 -7.61 -0.49
N ILE A 157 -11.11 -8.93 -0.37
CA ILE A 157 -10.59 -9.71 0.77
C ILE A 157 -9.08 -9.56 0.86
N PHE A 158 -8.36 -9.69 -0.27
CA PHE A 158 -6.91 -9.51 -0.32
C PHE A 158 -6.48 -8.11 0.18
N ILE A 159 -7.05 -7.03 -0.36
CA ILE A 159 -6.69 -5.66 0.03
C ILE A 159 -7.00 -5.43 1.51
N THR A 160 -8.16 -5.88 1.98
CA THR A 160 -8.56 -5.74 3.40
C THR A 160 -7.60 -6.49 4.31
N THR A 161 -7.20 -7.71 3.94
CA THR A 161 -6.24 -8.52 4.69
C THR A 161 -4.89 -7.84 4.81
N ILE A 162 -4.31 -7.37 3.70
CA ILE A 162 -2.98 -6.71 3.78
C ILE A 162 -3.04 -5.41 4.59
N VAL A 163 -4.12 -4.63 4.48
CA VAL A 163 -4.27 -3.40 5.26
C VAL A 163 -4.33 -3.72 6.75
N ARG A 164 -5.21 -4.65 7.16
CA ARG A 164 -5.39 -5.01 8.57
C ARG A 164 -4.17 -5.71 9.16
N SER A 165 -3.52 -6.60 8.42
CA SER A 165 -2.24 -7.19 8.80
C SER A 165 -1.17 -6.11 8.96
N GLY A 166 -1.15 -5.10 8.09
CA GLY A 166 -0.24 -3.97 8.19
C GLY A 166 -0.48 -3.13 9.46
N ILE A 167 -1.74 -2.84 9.80
CA ILE A 167 -2.12 -2.14 11.05
C ILE A 167 -1.62 -2.93 12.26
N HIS A 168 -1.88 -4.24 12.27
CA HIS A 168 -1.46 -5.12 13.36
C HIS A 168 0.06 -5.11 13.50
N PHE A 169 0.79 -5.36 12.41
CA PHE A 169 2.24 -5.38 12.41
C PHE A 169 2.86 -4.04 12.84
N MET A 170 2.36 -2.91 12.33
CA MET A 170 2.85 -1.58 12.72
C MET A 170 2.51 -1.23 14.18
N THR A 171 1.45 -1.82 14.74
CA THR A 171 1.14 -1.70 16.17
C THR A 171 2.23 -2.38 16.99
N LEU A 172 2.53 -3.65 16.70
CA LEU A 172 3.58 -4.39 17.43
C LEU A 172 4.95 -3.72 17.31
N VAL A 173 5.32 -3.27 16.10
CA VAL A 173 6.58 -2.54 15.87
C VAL A 173 6.61 -1.24 16.66
N GLY A 174 5.50 -0.49 16.68
CA GLY A 174 5.36 0.74 17.46
C GLY A 174 5.53 0.51 18.95
N ASP A 175 4.91 -0.54 19.49
CA ASP A 175 4.94 -0.87 20.92
C ASP A 175 6.34 -1.29 21.38
N VAL A 176 7.08 -2.03 20.55
CA VAL A 176 8.49 -2.36 20.81
C VAL A 176 9.35 -1.10 20.78
N LEU A 177 9.22 -0.27 19.75
CA LEU A 177 10.03 0.94 19.59
C LEU A 177 9.77 2.01 20.66
N LEU A 178 8.55 2.03 21.23
CA LEU A 178 8.16 3.00 22.26
C LEU A 178 8.95 2.80 23.56
N LYS A 179 9.32 1.55 23.88
CA LYS A 179 10.02 1.21 25.14
C LYS A 179 11.39 1.89 25.27
N ASP A 180 12.02 2.20 24.14
CA ASP A 180 13.35 2.80 24.08
C ASP A 180 13.32 4.32 23.81
N ILE A 181 12.14 4.94 23.89
CA ILE A 181 11.97 6.37 23.64
C ILE A 181 11.77 7.10 24.96
N ASP A 182 12.63 8.09 25.19
CA ASP A 182 12.40 9.09 26.23
C ASP A 182 11.22 9.99 25.81
N ILE A 183 10.15 9.97 26.60
CA ILE A 183 8.92 10.69 26.32
C ILE A 183 8.97 12.01 27.08
N LEU A 184 9.01 13.12 26.33
CA LEU A 184 8.91 14.45 26.91
C LEU A 184 7.53 14.69 27.49
N ASP A 185 7.48 15.34 28.65
CA ASP A 185 6.24 15.73 29.32
C ASP A 185 5.56 16.87 28.53
N PRO A 186 4.36 16.67 27.97
CA PRO A 186 3.65 17.69 27.21
C PRO A 186 3.21 18.89 28.08
N ASP A 187 3.11 18.73 29.39
CA ASP A 187 2.73 19.81 30.32
C ASP A 187 3.95 20.63 30.78
N ASN A 188 5.16 20.10 30.61
CA ASN A 188 6.42 20.75 30.94
C ASN A 188 7.26 21.03 29.68
N LYS A 189 6.81 21.98 28.87
CA LYS A 189 7.45 22.32 27.58
C LYS A 189 8.69 23.18 27.77
N ASP A 190 9.85 22.68 27.34
CA ASP A 190 11.08 23.48 27.25
C ASP A 190 11.11 24.35 25.97
N LEU A 191 11.12 25.67 26.15
CA LEU A 191 11.19 26.66 25.07
C LEU A 191 12.44 26.48 24.18
N MET A 192 13.53 25.93 24.74
CA MET A 192 14.77 25.70 24.00
C MET A 192 14.58 24.78 22.79
N HIS A 193 13.63 23.84 22.84
CA HIS A 193 13.35 22.99 21.70
C HIS A 193 12.83 23.79 20.50
N TRP A 194 12.03 24.85 20.72
CA TRP A 194 11.44 25.63 19.63
C TRP A 194 12.42 26.67 19.09
N LEU A 195 13.27 27.22 19.96
CA LEU A 195 14.38 28.07 19.54
C LEU A 195 15.32 27.29 18.60
N ARG A 196 15.71 26.06 18.97
CA ARG A 196 16.48 25.16 18.08
C ARG A 196 15.74 24.82 16.79
N ALA A 197 14.41 24.69 16.82
CA ALA A 197 13.65 24.45 15.61
C ALA A 197 13.75 25.62 14.62
N GLY A 198 13.86 26.87 15.11
CA GLY A 198 14.08 28.07 14.28
C GLY A 198 15.45 28.12 13.60
N GLU A 199 16.42 27.33 14.08
CA GLU A 199 17.75 27.19 13.49
C GLU A 199 17.82 26.04 12.46
N THR A 200 16.69 25.40 12.13
CA THR A 200 16.67 24.28 11.18
C THR A 200 16.98 24.77 9.77
N GLU A 201 18.09 24.27 9.20
CA GLU A 201 18.43 24.50 7.80
C GLU A 201 17.74 23.46 6.91
N PHE A 202 16.90 23.93 5.99
CA PHE A 202 16.22 23.06 5.03
C PHE A 202 17.06 22.89 3.77
N GLU A 203 17.35 21.64 3.43
CA GLU A 203 18.07 21.26 2.22
C GLU A 203 17.27 20.27 1.37
N TYR A 204 17.60 20.20 0.08
CA TYR A 204 17.05 19.16 -0.79
C TYR A 204 17.49 17.77 -0.30
N ILE A 205 16.52 16.95 0.10
CA ILE A 205 16.76 15.58 0.57
C ILE A 205 17.13 14.70 -0.64
N ARG A 206 18.43 14.40 -0.79
CA ARG A 206 18.93 13.43 -1.78
C ARG A 206 18.62 12.00 -1.34
N LYS A 207 18.26 11.15 -2.30
CA LYS A 207 17.99 9.71 -2.07
C LYS A 207 19.25 8.94 -1.70
#